data_AF-A0A822CQW9-F1
#
_entry.id   AF-A0A822CQW9-F1
#
_cell.length_a   1.000
_cell.length_b   1.000
_cell.length_c   1.000
_cell.angle_alpha   90.00
_cell.angle_beta   90.00
_cell.angle_gamma   90.00
#
_symmetry.space_group_name_H-M   'P 1'
#
loop_
_entity.id
_entity.type
_entity.pdbx_description
1 polymer ?
#
loop_
_entity_poly.entity_id
_entity_poly.type
_entity_poly.pdbx_seq_one_letter_code
_entity_poly.pdbx_strand_id
1 'polypeptide(L)'
;GWAGRKLKLGENNKVDYATLVATDKWPAKINGVDIEVINPKYAPDTFVLVIRYVPQELDEKFVANEIQRPIASANHTSRIQYNYKRKTNDYRFEVKNYQKY
;
A
#
# COMPACT_ATOMS: atom_id res chain seq x y z
N GLY A 1 -23.28 -19.48 20.92
CA GLY A 1 -22.16 -18.81 21.62
C GLY A 1 -21.65 -17.68 20.75
N TRP A 2 -21.43 -16.50 21.31
CA TRP A 2 -20.98 -15.31 20.58
C TRP A 2 -19.58 -15.53 19.99
N ALA A 3 -19.49 -15.65 18.67
CA ALA A 3 -18.21 -15.69 17.95
C ALA A 3 -17.54 -14.32 18.05
N GLY A 4 -16.28 -14.32 18.48
CA GLY A 4 -15.56 -13.17 19.02
C GLY A 4 -15.50 -11.96 18.08
N ARG A 5 -15.83 -10.80 18.65
CA ARG A 5 -15.70 -9.47 18.06
C ARG A 5 -14.22 -9.09 17.95
N LYS A 6 -13.49 -9.60 16.96
CA LYS A 6 -12.13 -9.12 16.67
C LYS A 6 -12.23 -7.75 15.98
N LEU A 7 -11.83 -6.70 16.69
CA LEU A 7 -11.73 -5.35 16.12
C LEU A 7 -10.43 -5.22 15.34
N LYS A 8 -10.53 -4.92 14.04
CA LYS A 8 -9.37 -4.57 13.22
C LYS A 8 -9.13 -3.07 13.33
N LEU A 9 -7.93 -2.70 13.79
CA LEU A 9 -7.50 -1.31 13.83
C LEU A 9 -6.64 -1.02 12.61
N GLY A 10 -6.85 0.15 12.01
CA GLY A 10 -6.01 0.70 10.96
C GLY A 10 -5.68 2.14 11.31
N GLU A 11 -4.45 2.55 11.03
CA GLU A 11 -3.99 3.92 11.21
C GLU A 11 -3.91 4.59 9.84
N ASN A 12 -4.43 5.81 9.72
CA ASN A 12 -4.46 6.54 8.45
C ASN A 12 -3.17 7.36 8.23
N ASN A 13 -2.40 7.60 9.29
CA ASN A 13 -1.10 8.24 9.24
C ASN A 13 0.03 7.20 9.29
N LYS A 14 0.84 7.22 8.23
CA LYS A 14 1.92 6.26 8.04
C LYS A 14 3.03 6.34 9.10
N VAL A 15 3.36 7.54 9.56
CA VAL A 15 4.39 7.73 10.60
C VAL A 15 3.89 7.15 11.91
N ASP A 16 2.62 7.41 12.22
CA ASP A 16 1.98 6.93 13.44
C ASP A 16 1.84 5.40 13.42
N TYR A 17 1.50 4.79 12.28
CA TYR A 17 1.52 3.33 12.12
C TYR A 17 2.91 2.75 12.38
N ALA A 18 3.96 3.33 11.80
CA ALA A 18 5.33 2.85 12.01
C ALA A 18 5.77 2.99 13.47
N THR A 19 5.40 4.09 14.14
CA THR A 19 5.64 4.28 15.57
C THR A 19 4.89 3.26 16.41
N LEU A 20 3.60 3.01 16.13
CA LEU A 20 2.79 2.01 16.85
C LEU A 20 3.36 0.60 16.73
N VAL A 21 3.81 0.20 15.54
CA VAL A 21 4.47 -1.10 15.31
C VAL A 21 5.83 -1.17 15.98
N ALA A 22 6.68 -0.15 15.85
CA ALA A 22 8.05 -0.17 16.39
C ALA A 22 8.10 -0.08 17.92
N THR A 23 7.10 0.55 18.54
CA THR A 23 7.05 0.77 20.00
C THR A 23 6.07 -0.14 20.72
N ASP A 24 5.33 -0.99 19.98
CA ASP A 24 4.26 -1.85 20.47
C ASP A 24 3.20 -1.12 21.32
N LYS A 25 2.97 0.16 21.02
CA LYS A 25 2.06 1.05 21.78
C LYS A 25 0.63 0.98 21.28
N TRP A 26 0.15 -0.21 20.98
CA TRP A 26 -1.25 -0.39 20.58
C TRP A 26 -2.18 -0.28 21.79
N PRO A 27 -3.38 0.30 21.63
CA PRO A 27 -4.38 0.30 22.68
C PRO A 27 -4.81 -1.14 23.00
N ALA A 28 -4.70 -1.55 24.26
CA ALA A 28 -5.09 -2.91 24.69
C ALA A 28 -6.61 -3.12 24.76
N LYS A 29 -7.39 -2.03 24.92
CA LYS A 29 -8.85 -2.05 25.05
C LYS A 29 -9.50 -0.83 24.38
N ILE A 30 -10.65 -1.04 23.74
CA ILE A 30 -11.58 0.04 23.33
C ILE A 30 -12.98 -0.33 23.84
N ASN A 31 -13.61 0.59 24.59
CA ASN A 31 -14.96 0.41 25.16
C ASN A 31 -15.15 -0.94 25.90
N GLY A 32 -14.14 -1.39 26.65
CA GLY A 32 -14.18 -2.65 27.40
C GLY A 32 -13.98 -3.92 26.56
N VAL A 33 -13.74 -3.80 25.26
CA VAL A 33 -13.41 -4.92 24.36
C VAL A 33 -11.89 -5.05 24.27
N ASP A 34 -11.38 -6.25 24.52
CA ASP A 34 -9.96 -6.58 24.33
C ASP A 34 -9.59 -6.52 22.85
N ILE A 35 -8.44 -5.91 22.57
CA ILE A 35 -7.91 -5.76 21.22
C ILE A 35 -6.80 -6.77 21.01
N GLU A 36 -6.91 -7.57 19.95
CA GLU A 36 -5.86 -8.45 19.48
C GLU A 36 -5.14 -7.76 18.30
N VAL A 37 -3.89 -7.36 18.51
CA VAL A 37 -3.06 -6.79 17.45
C VAL A 37 -2.43 -7.93 16.65
N ILE A 38 -2.88 -8.09 15.42
CA ILE A 38 -2.29 -9.04 14.48
C ILE A 38 -1.28 -8.28 13.63
N ASN A 39 -0.03 -8.25 14.08
CA ASN A 39 1.06 -7.72 13.27
C ASN A 39 1.32 -8.68 12.09
N PRO A 40 1.47 -8.17 10.86
CA PRO A 40 1.87 -9.01 9.74
C PRO A 40 3.25 -9.61 10.04
N LYS A 41 3.39 -10.94 9.89
CA LYS A 41 4.66 -11.66 10.14
C LYS A 41 5.82 -11.18 9.27
N TYR A 42 5.50 -10.55 8.13
CA TYR A 42 6.45 -9.99 7.20
C TYR A 42 5.95 -8.61 6.80
N ALA A 43 6.77 -7.58 7.00
CA ALA A 43 6.62 -6.37 6.22
C ALA A 43 6.99 -6.75 4.77
N PRO A 44 6.18 -6.40 3.76
CA PRO A 44 6.56 -6.69 2.39
C PRO A 44 7.85 -5.93 2.06
N ASP A 45 8.88 -6.65 1.60
CA ASP A 45 10.17 -6.06 1.15
C ASP A 45 10.00 -5.11 -0.04
N THR A 46 8.81 -5.09 -0.65
CA THR A 46 8.48 -4.30 -1.82
C THR A 46 7.01 -3.90 -1.75
N PHE A 47 6.75 -2.60 -1.84
CA PHE A 47 5.40 -2.06 -1.94
C PHE A 47 5.02 -1.92 -3.41
N VAL A 48 3.72 -1.99 -3.70
CA VAL A 48 3.21 -1.76 -5.06
C VAL A 48 2.55 -0.38 -5.12
N LEU A 49 3.05 0.48 -5.99
CA LEU A 49 2.38 1.72 -6.38
C LEU A 49 1.57 1.45 -7.65
N VAL A 50 0.28 1.76 -7.63
CA VAL A 50 -0.60 1.58 -8.80
C VAL A 50 -1.09 2.94 -9.26
N ILE A 51 -0.75 3.29 -10.50
CA ILE A 51 -1.26 4.49 -11.17
C ILE A 51 -2.40 4.06 -12.08
N ARG A 52 -3.56 4.70 -11.94
CA ARG A 52 -4.79 4.32 -12.66
C ARG A 52 -5.25 5.43 -13.59
N TYR A 53 -6.07 5.05 -14.56
CA TYR A 53 -6.73 5.97 -15.49
C TYR A 53 -5.77 6.76 -16.37
N VAL A 54 -4.61 6.19 -16.68
CA VAL A 54 -3.64 6.81 -17.57
C VAL A 54 -4.20 6.79 -19.00
N PRO A 55 -4.21 7.93 -19.71
CA PRO A 55 -4.64 7.97 -21.12
C PRO A 55 -3.86 6.98 -22.00
N GLN A 56 -4.51 6.46 -23.04
CA GLN A 56 -3.93 5.40 -23.88
C GLN A 56 -2.75 5.87 -24.73
N GLU A 57 -2.70 7.15 -25.02
CA GLU A 57 -1.64 7.85 -25.72
C GLU A 57 -0.34 7.95 -24.91
N LEU A 58 -0.40 7.77 -23.59
CA LEU A 58 0.79 7.79 -22.74
C LEU A 58 1.37 6.37 -22.61
N ASP A 59 2.55 6.20 -23.19
CA ASP A 59 3.26 4.93 -23.16
C ASP A 59 3.89 4.62 -21.80
N GLU A 60 4.26 3.36 -21.59
CA GLU A 60 4.83 2.89 -20.34
C GLU A 60 6.12 3.64 -19.97
N LYS A 61 6.93 4.01 -20.96
CA LYS A 61 8.22 4.69 -20.77
C LYS A 61 8.02 6.11 -20.25
N PHE A 62 7.05 6.84 -20.80
CA PHE A 62 6.67 8.17 -20.35
C PHE A 62 6.18 8.11 -18.90
N VAL A 63 5.25 7.21 -18.61
CA VAL A 63 4.68 7.04 -17.26
C VAL A 63 5.77 6.64 -16.27
N ALA A 64 6.69 5.75 -16.66
CA ALA A 64 7.81 5.36 -15.81
C ALA A 64 8.72 6.55 -15.48
N ASN A 65 9.09 7.36 -16.46
CA ASN A 65 9.94 8.52 -16.26
C ASN A 65 9.29 9.57 -15.36
N GLU A 66 7.99 9.85 -15.55
CA GLU A 66 7.27 10.82 -14.71
C GLU A 66 7.17 10.38 -13.25
N ILE A 67 6.99 9.08 -12.98
CA ILE A 67 6.89 8.54 -11.62
C ILE A 67 8.27 8.38 -10.95
N GLN A 68 9.29 8.01 -11.71
CA GLN A 68 10.66 7.85 -11.18
C GLN A 68 11.32 9.16 -10.79
N ARG A 69 10.94 10.29 -11.39
CA ARG A 69 11.45 11.63 -11.01
C ARG A 69 11.22 11.96 -9.54
N PRO A 70 9.98 11.94 -9.00
CA PRO A 70 9.73 12.16 -7.58
C PRO A 70 10.01 10.92 -6.72
N ILE A 71 9.87 9.71 -7.27
CA ILE A 71 9.98 8.45 -6.52
C ILE A 71 11.03 7.56 -7.20
N ALA A 72 12.32 7.90 -7.04
CA ALA A 72 13.43 7.18 -7.68
C ALA A 72 13.49 5.66 -7.34
N SER A 73 12.86 5.24 -6.24
CA SER A 73 12.74 3.83 -5.85
C SER A 73 11.62 3.06 -6.55
N ALA A 74 10.78 3.73 -7.36
CA ALA A 74 9.73 3.13 -8.16
C ALA A 74 10.35 2.45 -9.41
N ASN A 75 10.47 1.13 -9.38
CA ASN A 75 11.05 0.33 -10.45
C ASN A 75 10.08 -0.75 -10.92
N HIS A 76 10.50 -1.57 -11.88
CA HIS A 76 9.71 -2.66 -12.46
C HIS A 76 8.30 -2.25 -12.89
N THR A 77 8.23 -1.14 -13.65
CA THR A 77 6.98 -0.67 -14.25
C THR A 77 6.38 -1.77 -15.12
N SER A 78 5.07 -1.97 -15.01
CA SER A 78 4.35 -2.84 -15.93
C SER A 78 2.89 -2.43 -16.05
N ARG A 79 2.35 -2.49 -17.26
CA ARG A 79 0.92 -2.26 -17.48
C ARG A 79 0.07 -3.41 -16.90
N ILE A 80 -0.96 -3.07 -16.14
CA ILE A 80 -1.95 -4.03 -15.64
C ILE A 80 -2.85 -4.46 -16.80
N GLN A 81 -2.92 -5.76 -17.06
CA GLN A 81 -3.79 -6.34 -18.07
C GLN A 81 -5.15 -6.68 -17.47
N TYR A 82 -6.21 -6.28 -18.17
CA TYR A 82 -7.58 -6.59 -17.81
C TYR A 82 -8.20 -7.48 -18.90
N ASN A 83 -9.07 -8.40 -18.49
CA ASN A 83 -9.80 -9.29 -19.42
C ASN A 83 -10.83 -8.54 -20.28
N TYR A 84 -11.12 -7.28 -19.96
CA TYR A 84 -12.04 -6.42 -20.69
C TYR A 84 -11.32 -5.17 -21.23
N LYS A 85 -11.80 -4.64 -22.35
CA LYS A 85 -11.24 -3.41 -22.94
C LYS A 85 -11.55 -2.21 -22.06
N ARG A 86 -10.52 -1.44 -21.74
CA ARG A 86 -10.63 -0.14 -21.07
C ARG A 86 -10.20 0.97 -22.01
N LYS A 87 -10.73 2.18 -21.78
CA LYS A 87 -10.32 3.42 -22.47
C LYS A 87 -9.07 4.06 -21.84
N THR A 88 -8.50 3.43 -20.81
CA THR A 88 -7.34 3.90 -20.05
C THR A 88 -6.42 2.73 -19.74
N ASN A 89 -5.16 3.04 -19.45
CA ASN A 89 -4.16 2.13 -18.93
C ASN A 89 -4.03 2.29 -17.40
N ASP A 90 -3.68 1.21 -16.72
CA ASP A 90 -3.21 1.27 -15.34
C ASP A 90 -1.81 0.65 -15.30
N TYR A 91 -0.91 1.22 -14.51
CA TYR A 91 0.48 0.78 -14.39
C TYR A 91 0.81 0.46 -12.94
N ARG A 92 1.59 -0.60 -12.72
CA ARG A 92 2.14 -0.96 -11.41
C ARG A 92 3.64 -0.70 -11.37
N PHE A 93 4.11 -0.29 -10.21
CA PHE A 93 5.52 -0.08 -9.89
C PHE A 93 5.85 -0.79 -8.58
N GLU A 94 7.03 -1.39 -8.51
CA GLU A 94 7.62 -1.87 -7.29
C GLU A 94 8.37 -0.73 -6.59
N VAL A 95 8.17 -0.59 -5.29
CA VAL A 95 8.81 0.44 -4.46
C VAL A 95 9.52 -0.25 -3.30
N LYS A 96 10.85 -0.35 -3.39
CA LYS A 96 11.70 -1.05 -2.40
C LYS A 96 11.97 -0.23 -1.13
N ASN A 97 11.79 1.09 -1.18
CA ASN A 97 12.02 1.94 -0.02
C ASN A 97 10.69 2.42 0.57
N TYR A 98 10.30 1.84 1.69
CA TYR A 98 9.06 2.18 2.38
C TYR A 98 9.03 3.64 2.87
N GLN A 99 10.16 4.29 3.11
CA GLN A 99 10.21 5.68 3.59
C GLN A 99 9.96 6.72 2.48
N LYS A 100 10.04 6.31 1.20
CA LYS A 100 9.81 7.17 0.02
C LYS A 100 8.42 7.01 -0.61
N TYR A 101 7.58 6.16 -0.02
CA TYR A 101 6.16 6.04 -0.36
C TYR A 101 5.35 7.01 0.51
#